data_AF-A0A875RXQ5-F1
#
_entry.id   AF-A0A875RXQ5-F1
#
_cell.length_a   1.000
_cell.length_b   1.000
_cell.length_c   1.000
_cell.angle_alpha   90.00
_cell.angle_beta   90.00
_cell.angle_gamma   90.00
#
_symmetry.space_group_name_H-M   'P 1'
#
loop_
_entity.id
_entity.type
_entity.pdbx_description
1 polymer ?
#
loop_
_entity_poly.entity_id
_entity_poly.type
_entity_poly.pdbx_seq_one_letter_code
_entity_poly.pdbx_strand_id
1 'polypeptide(L)'
;MTNVKNHIFHHVDLLDTNPKQFFDMILKTINTEGNLRPYRNVKYDTIKIYTHAHGTKTMNLVINMEHDDDWVLDLSNEGKELVEYGIQNETELSIYNEGEYLAYKKDPVDKW
;
A
#
# COMPACT_ATOMS: atom_id res chain seq x y z
N MET A 1 10.47 -9.87 15.03
CA MET A 1 10.26 -8.40 15.09
C MET A 1 9.63 -7.99 13.79
N THR A 2 8.35 -7.64 13.78
CA THR A 2 7.65 -7.23 12.55
C THR A 2 8.17 -5.85 12.16
N ASN A 3 9.04 -5.77 11.16
CA ASN A 3 9.54 -4.49 10.64
C ASN A 3 8.47 -3.84 9.73
N VAL A 4 7.31 -3.52 10.31
CA VAL A 4 6.34 -2.62 9.67
C VAL A 4 6.78 -1.21 9.96
N LYS A 5 6.85 -0.37 8.93
CA LYS A 5 7.21 1.02 9.09
C LYS A 5 6.27 1.90 8.28
N ASN A 6 5.54 2.73 9.00
CA ASN A 6 4.62 3.69 8.39
C ASN A 6 5.41 4.92 7.94
N HIS A 7 5.05 5.44 6.76
CA HIS A 7 5.55 6.70 6.24
C HIS A 7 4.35 7.60 5.93
N ILE A 8 4.39 8.84 6.43
CA ILE A 8 3.30 9.79 6.23
C ILE A 8 3.61 10.62 4.99
N PHE A 9 2.71 10.57 4.01
CA PHE A 9 2.76 11.46 2.86
C PHE A 9 1.96 12.72 3.18
N HIS A 10 2.60 13.87 3.04
CA HIS A 10 1.97 15.18 3.23
C HIS A 10 1.70 15.83 1.87
N HIS A 11 0.62 16.60 1.77
CA HIS A 11 0.29 17.43 0.60
C HIS A 11 0.13 16.65 -0.72
N VAL A 12 -0.46 15.45 -0.66
CA VAL A 12 -0.87 14.71 -1.85
C VAL A 12 -2.19 15.31 -2.35
N ASP A 13 -2.24 15.74 -3.61
CA ASP A 13 -3.48 16.21 -4.21
C ASP A 13 -4.32 15.02 -4.67
N LEU A 14 -5.30 14.63 -3.86
CA LEU A 14 -6.12 13.45 -4.11
C LEU A 14 -7.05 13.58 -5.33
N LEU A 15 -7.26 14.81 -5.82
CA LEU A 15 -8.14 15.11 -6.96
C LEU A 15 -7.41 15.10 -8.31
N ASP A 16 -6.08 15.15 -8.30
CA ASP A 16 -5.22 15.27 -9.50
C ASP A 16 -4.03 14.29 -9.45
N THR A 17 -4.08 13.32 -8.54
CA THR A 17 -3.08 12.26 -8.44
C THR A 17 -3.78 10.93 -8.69
N ASN A 18 -3.31 10.21 -9.69
CA ASN A 18 -3.77 8.86 -9.98
C ASN A 18 -2.95 7.81 -9.21
N PRO A 19 -3.44 6.56 -9.09
CA PRO A 19 -2.76 5.48 -8.37
C PRO A 19 -1.31 5.24 -8.81
N LYS A 20 -1.04 5.33 -10.12
CA LYS A 20 0.30 5.09 -10.68
C LYS A 20 1.29 6.17 -10.24
N GLN A 21 0.91 7.43 -10.36
CA GLN A 21 1.72 8.57 -9.90
C GLN A 21 2.03 8.45 -8.42
N PHE A 22 1.01 8.13 -7.61
CA PHE A 22 1.19 7.97 -6.17
C PHE A 22 2.10 6.78 -5.83
N PHE A 23 1.95 5.66 -6.53
CA PHE A 23 2.82 4.50 -6.39
C PHE A 23 4.28 4.84 -6.72
N ASP A 24 4.54 5.54 -7.81
CA ASP A 24 5.87 6.00 -8.19
C ASP A 24 6.47 6.97 -7.14
N MET A 25 5.65 7.84 -6.55
CA MET A 25 6.06 8.69 -5.41
C MET A 25 6.51 7.84 -4.22
N ILE A 26 5.77 6.78 -3.88
CA ILE A 26 6.12 5.87 -2.79
C ILE A 26 7.45 5.16 -3.08
N LEU A 27 7.63 4.62 -4.28
CA LEU A 27 8.87 3.95 -4.67
C LEU A 27 10.07 4.91 -4.62
N LYS A 28 9.88 6.15 -5.08
CA LYS A 28 10.91 7.19 -4.97
C LYS A 28 11.28 7.42 -3.50
N THR A 29 10.30 7.61 -2.63
CA THR A 29 10.51 7.81 -1.19
C THR A 29 11.27 6.66 -0.55
N ILE A 30 10.92 5.40 -0.83
CA ILE A 30 11.66 4.22 -0.33
C ILE A 30 13.13 4.26 -0.74
N ASN A 31 13.39 4.62 -2.00
CA ASN A 31 14.74 4.66 -2.56
C ASN A 31 15.58 5.86 -2.10
N THR A 32 14.95 6.97 -1.68
CA THR A 32 15.65 8.17 -1.20
C THR A 32 15.83 8.17 0.31
N GLU A 33 14.78 7.84 1.07
CA GLU A 33 14.76 7.97 2.53
C GLU A 33 15.69 6.96 3.20
N GLY A 34 16.62 7.47 4.02
CA GLY A 34 17.61 6.62 4.70
C GLY A 34 16.97 5.64 5.69
N ASN A 35 15.84 6.02 6.28
CA ASN A 35 15.12 5.23 7.27
C ASN A 35 14.27 4.11 6.64
N LEU A 36 14.13 4.06 5.31
CA LEU A 36 13.45 3.03 4.52
C LEU A 36 14.41 2.11 3.75
N ARG A 37 15.72 2.24 3.99
CA ARG A 37 16.76 1.39 3.35
C ARG A 37 16.46 -0.12 3.35
N PRO A 38 15.92 -0.74 4.43
CA PRO A 38 15.63 -2.18 4.42
C PRO A 38 14.60 -2.61 3.36
N TYR A 39 13.78 -1.68 2.87
CA TYR A 39 12.66 -1.96 1.96
C TYR A 39 13.02 -1.80 0.47
N ARG A 40 14.21 -1.26 0.14
CA ARG A 40 14.59 -0.89 -1.24
C ARG A 40 14.73 -2.06 -2.20
N ASN A 41 15.07 -3.25 -1.70
CA ASN A 41 15.30 -4.45 -2.52
C ASN A 41 14.03 -5.29 -2.69
N VAL A 42 12.88 -4.82 -2.21
CA VAL A 42 11.60 -5.49 -2.39
C VAL A 42 11.01 -5.09 -3.73
N LYS A 43 10.52 -6.07 -4.49
CA LYS A 43 9.81 -5.82 -5.74
C LYS A 43 8.35 -5.52 -5.44
N TYR A 44 7.99 -4.25 -5.42
CA TYR A 44 6.60 -3.81 -5.30
C TYR A 44 5.93 -3.78 -6.68
N ASP A 45 4.71 -4.29 -6.76
CA ASP A 45 3.87 -4.21 -7.96
C ASP A 45 2.41 -3.86 -7.64
N THR A 46 2.03 -3.88 -6.37
CA THR A 46 0.64 -3.70 -5.93
C THR A 46 0.55 -2.67 -4.81
N ILE A 47 -0.51 -1.86 -4.84
CA ILE A 47 -0.93 -0.96 -3.76
C ILE A 47 -2.38 -1.26 -3.40
N LYS A 48 -2.66 -1.33 -2.09
CA LYS A 48 -3.97 -1.65 -1.55
C LYS A 48 -4.32 -0.75 -0.38
N ILE A 49 -5.58 -0.40 -0.25
CA ILE A 49 -6.10 0.24 0.96
C ILE A 49 -5.99 -0.75 2.12
N TYR A 50 -5.32 -0.35 3.18
CA TYR A 50 -5.20 -1.14 4.40
C TYR A 50 -6.37 -0.83 5.34
N THR A 51 -6.66 0.46 5.55
CA THR A 51 -7.78 0.93 6.39
C THR A 51 -8.23 2.31 5.88
N HIS A 52 -9.53 2.50 5.65
CA HIS A 52 -10.08 3.84 5.41
C HIS A 52 -10.07 4.66 6.70
N ALA A 53 -10.00 5.99 6.59
CA ALA A 53 -10.10 6.86 7.76
C ALA A 53 -11.36 6.56 8.60
N HIS A 54 -11.19 6.46 9.92
CA HIS A 54 -12.21 6.01 10.89
C HIS A 54 -12.70 4.55 10.74
N GLY A 55 -12.05 3.72 9.93
CA GLY A 55 -12.33 2.29 9.81
C GLY A 55 -11.82 1.47 10.99
N THR A 56 -12.45 0.33 11.25
CA THR A 56 -11.98 -0.63 12.26
C THR A 56 -10.70 -1.30 11.76
N LYS A 57 -9.61 -1.19 12.54
CA LYS A 57 -8.34 -1.86 12.22
C LYS A 57 -8.52 -3.39 12.20
N THR A 58 -8.07 -4.04 11.14
CA THR A 58 -8.05 -5.50 11.05
C THR A 58 -6.95 -6.08 11.94
N MET A 59 -7.09 -7.36 12.35
CA MET A 59 -6.15 -8.03 13.26
C MET A 59 -4.76 -8.28 12.63
N ASN A 60 -4.61 -8.14 11.30
CA ASN A 60 -3.35 -8.37 10.60
C ASN A 60 -2.51 -7.08 10.52
N LEU A 61 -1.29 -7.11 11.05
CA LEU A 61 -0.45 -5.92 11.24
C LEU A 61 0.20 -5.34 9.97
N VAL A 62 0.12 -6.02 8.82
CA VAL A 62 0.95 -5.69 7.65
C VAL A 62 0.13 -5.48 6.37
N ILE A 63 -0.83 -6.37 6.09
CA ILE A 63 -1.67 -6.34 4.89
C ILE A 63 -3.09 -6.73 5.32
N ASN A 64 -4.08 -6.00 4.81
CA ASN A 64 -5.48 -6.38 4.95
C ASN A 64 -5.76 -7.55 4.00
N MET A 65 -6.10 -8.73 4.54
CA MET A 65 -6.41 -9.95 3.75
C MET A 65 -7.87 -10.02 3.31
N GLU A 66 -8.67 -9.06 3.74
CA GLU A 66 -10.05 -8.88 3.32
C GLU A 66 -10.08 -7.87 2.15
N HIS A 67 -11.17 -7.80 1.39
CA HIS A 67 -11.33 -6.85 0.27
C HIS A 67 -10.24 -6.90 -0.82
N ASP A 68 -9.71 -8.09 -1.17
CA ASP A 68 -8.74 -8.22 -2.26
C ASP A 68 -9.29 -7.76 -3.62
N ASP A 69 -10.59 -7.86 -3.84
CA ASP A 69 -11.22 -7.51 -5.12
C ASP A 69 -11.56 -6.01 -5.27
N ASP A 70 -11.68 -5.26 -4.16
CA ASP A 70 -12.28 -3.90 -4.19
C ASP A 70 -11.34 -2.80 -3.69
N TRP A 71 -10.34 -3.14 -2.87
CA TRP A 71 -9.42 -2.16 -2.24
C TRP A 71 -8.04 -2.08 -2.89
N VAL A 72 -7.77 -2.92 -3.88
CA VAL A 72 -6.54 -2.84 -4.70
C VAL A 72 -6.72 -1.71 -5.71
N LEU A 73 -5.78 -0.76 -5.75
CA LEU A 73 -5.87 0.32 -6.74
C LEU A 73 -5.36 -0.20 -8.09
N ASP A 74 -6.02 0.24 -9.15
CA ASP A 74 -5.62 -0.12 -10.51
C ASP A 74 -4.50 0.81 -11.01
N LEU A 75 -3.26 0.34 -10.98
CA LEU A 75 -2.09 1.08 -11.47
C LEU A 75 -2.06 1.25 -13.00
N SER A 76 -2.95 0.58 -13.74
CA SER A 76 -3.08 0.73 -15.19
C SER A 76 -4.12 1.77 -15.60
N ASN A 77 -4.96 2.22 -14.66
CA ASN A 77 -6.00 3.20 -14.92
C ASN A 77 -5.52 4.62 -14.61
N GLU A 78 -5.16 5.35 -15.66
CA GLU A 78 -4.71 6.74 -15.56
C GLU A 78 -5.87 7.75 -15.49
N GLY A 79 -7.11 7.31 -15.70
CA GLY A 79 -8.30 8.18 -15.71
C GLY A 79 -9.09 8.18 -14.41
N LYS A 80 -8.62 7.46 -13.39
CA LYS A 80 -9.25 7.39 -12.07
C LYS A 80 -8.32 7.96 -11.02
N GLU A 81 -8.79 8.94 -10.26
CA GLU A 81 -7.99 9.66 -9.26
C GLU A 81 -8.08 8.98 -7.88
N LEU A 82 -7.11 9.24 -6.99
CA LEU A 82 -7.08 8.64 -5.64
C LEU A 82 -8.40 8.82 -4.86
N VAL A 83 -9.02 10.01 -4.97
CA VAL A 83 -10.30 10.29 -4.31
C VAL A 83 -11.42 9.33 -4.72
N GLU A 84 -11.41 8.83 -5.96
CA GLU A 84 -12.43 7.93 -6.50
C GLU A 84 -12.27 6.48 -6.00
N TYR A 85 -11.15 6.18 -5.33
CA TYR A 85 -10.96 4.95 -4.56
C TYR A 85 -11.39 5.11 -3.09
N GLY A 86 -12.00 6.25 -2.72
CA GLY A 86 -12.38 6.54 -1.34
C GLY A 86 -11.18 6.83 -0.42
N ILE A 87 -10.05 7.24 -1.01
CA ILE A 87 -8.86 7.66 -0.28
C ILE A 87 -9.08 9.09 0.21
N GLN A 88 -8.79 9.32 1.49
CA GLN A 88 -8.92 10.59 2.16
C GLN A 88 -7.76 10.78 3.14
N ASN A 89 -7.72 11.92 3.82
CA ASN A 89 -6.78 12.11 4.93
C ASN A 89 -6.92 10.96 5.94
N GLU A 90 -5.80 10.48 6.46
CA GLU A 90 -5.71 9.36 7.42
C GLU A 90 -6.09 7.98 6.84
N THR A 91 -6.27 7.84 5.53
CA THR A 91 -6.31 6.52 4.89
C THR A 91 -4.93 5.86 4.96
N GLU A 92 -4.87 4.64 5.45
CA GLU A 92 -3.66 3.82 5.50
C GLU A 92 -3.61 2.93 4.24
N LEU A 93 -2.45 2.88 3.59
CA LEU A 93 -2.20 2.12 2.36
C LEU A 93 -1.00 1.18 2.57
N SER A 94 -1.08 -0.01 1.99
CA SER A 94 0.02 -0.98 1.95
C SER A 94 0.50 -1.17 0.52
N ILE A 95 1.82 -1.29 0.33
CA ILE A 95 2.43 -1.74 -0.93
C ILE A 95 3.14 -3.07 -0.73
N TYR A 96 3.01 -3.97 -1.70
CA TYR A 96 3.58 -5.31 -1.62
C TYR A 96 3.81 -5.92 -3.01
N ASN A 97 4.37 -7.14 -3.01
CA ASN A 97 4.44 -7.99 -4.19
C ASN A 97 3.21 -8.92 -4.21
N GLU A 98 2.38 -8.85 -5.25
CA GLU A 98 1.16 -9.66 -5.34
C GLU A 98 1.46 -11.17 -5.31
N GLY A 99 2.50 -11.60 -6.03
CA GLY A 99 2.88 -13.01 -6.11
C GLY A 99 3.28 -13.59 -4.76
N GLU A 100 4.12 -12.86 -4.01
CA GLU A 100 4.51 -13.26 -2.65
C GLU A 100 3.32 -13.23 -1.68
N TYR A 101 2.41 -12.26 -1.83
CA TYR A 101 1.19 -12.17 -1.03
C TYR A 101 0.26 -13.37 -1.28
N LEU A 102 0.01 -13.72 -2.54
CA LEU A 102 -0.82 -14.88 -2.91
C LEU A 102 -0.19 -16.20 -2.46
N ALA A 103 1.14 -16.33 -2.55
CA ALA A 103 1.87 -17.48 -2.05
C ALA A 103 1.72 -17.61 -0.52
N TYR A 104 1.88 -16.51 0.21
CA TYR A 104 1.67 -16.47 1.66
C TYR A 104 0.21 -16.80 2.04
N LYS A 105 -0.78 -16.28 1.30
CA LYS A 105 -2.21 -16.55 1.57
C LYS A 105 -2.55 -18.04 1.39
N LYS A 106 -1.90 -18.73 0.45
CA LYS A 106 -2.12 -20.14 0.16
C LYS A 106 -1.53 -21.07 1.23
N ASP A 107 -0.38 -20.70 1.78
CA ASP A 107 0.32 -21.46 2.82
C ASP A 107 0.95 -20.46 3.80
N PRO A 108 0.18 -19.96 4.79
CA PRO A 108 0.67 -18.98 5.76
C PRO A 108 1.63 -19.68 6.73
N VAL A 109 2.83 -19.96 6.26
CA VAL A 109 3.91 -20.43 7.11
C VAL A 109 4.47 -19.20 7.79
N ASP A 110 4.27 -19.13 9.09
CA ASP A 110 5.00 -18.23 9.96
C ASP A 110 6.48 -18.63 9.86
N LYS A 111 7.21 -18.07 8.89
CA LYS A 111 8.68 -18.13 8.86
C LYS A 111 9.17 -17.02 9.77
N TRP A 112 9.10 -17.29 11.06
CA TRP A 112 9.70 -16.51 12.13
C TRP A 112 11.22 -16.67 12.16
#